data_AF-U2B0M2-F1
#
_entry.id   AF-U2B0M2-F1
#
_cell.length_a   1.000
_cell.length_b   1.000
_cell.length_c   1.000
_cell.angle_alpha   90.00
_cell.angle_beta   90.00
_cell.angle_gamma   90.00
#
_symmetry.space_group_name_H-M   'P 1'
#
loop_
_entity.id
_entity.type
_entity.pdbx_description
1 polymer ?
#
loop_
_entity_poly.entity_id
_entity_poly.type
_entity_poly.pdbx_seq_one_letter_code
_entity_poly.pdbx_strand_id
1 'polypeptide(L)'
;ARLLAAGQKPDELARQLGRLDIELVLTAHPTEVARRTLIQKYDAIAAQLAALDHSDLLADERERSVQRLQRLIAEAWHTEEIRRSRPTPVDEAKWGFAVIEHSLWQAVPQFLRRADRSLQAATGLRLPLEAAPIRFASWMGGDRDGNPNVTARVTREVLLLARWMAADLYLRDVDQLAAELSMQQASAELRAQVGDSAEPYRALLKQLRERLRETRSWAQQALAAQVAPSAAVLQDNHDLLAPLQLCYQSLHACGMGVIADGPLLDCLRRAATFGLFLVRLDVRQDSSRHAAALTEITDYLGLGRYAEWDEAARLSFLQRELDNRRPLLPSDYRPSADTAEVLATCREVAAAPAASLGSYVISMAGAASDVLAVQLLLKEAGLRRPIRVVPLFETLADLDNAGPVIDRLLGLPGYRARLHGPQEVMIGYSDSAKDAGTTAAAWAQYRAQEALVRLCREHQVELLLFHGRGGTVGRGGGP
;
A
#
# COMPACT_ATOMS: atom_id res chain seq x y z
N ALA A 1 -2.92 -23.32 -19.58
CA ALA A 1 -3.40 -24.67 -19.97
C ALA A 1 -4.80 -24.97 -19.43
N ARG A 2 -5.00 -25.21 -18.12
CA ARG A 2 -6.30 -25.58 -17.54
C ARG A 2 -7.46 -24.65 -17.92
N LEU A 3 -7.27 -23.33 -17.84
CA LEU A 3 -8.31 -22.35 -18.16
C LEU A 3 -8.67 -22.34 -19.66
N LEU A 4 -7.69 -22.50 -20.54
CA LEU A 4 -7.92 -22.62 -21.99
C LEU A 4 -8.68 -23.91 -22.32
N ALA A 5 -8.32 -25.02 -21.68
CA ALA A 5 -9.04 -26.30 -21.83
C ALA A 5 -10.48 -26.22 -21.31
N ALA A 6 -10.76 -25.36 -20.34
CA ALA A 6 -12.11 -25.05 -19.86
C ALA A 6 -12.88 -24.05 -20.76
N GLY A 7 -12.34 -23.69 -21.92
CA GLY A 7 -13.01 -22.84 -22.92
C GLY A 7 -12.83 -21.33 -22.74
N GLN A 8 -11.95 -20.88 -21.83
CA GLN A 8 -11.65 -19.45 -21.68
C GLN A 8 -10.88 -18.92 -22.89
N LYS A 9 -11.31 -17.76 -23.42
CA LYS A 9 -10.67 -17.15 -24.61
C LYS A 9 -9.31 -16.53 -24.26
N PRO A 10 -8.29 -16.62 -25.13
CA PRO A 10 -6.98 -16.01 -24.91
C PRO A 10 -7.02 -14.51 -24.57
N ASP A 11 -7.78 -13.73 -25.33
CA ASP A 11 -7.90 -12.26 -25.11
C ASP A 11 -8.53 -11.95 -23.75
N GLU A 12 -9.52 -12.75 -23.34
CA GLU A 12 -10.17 -12.60 -22.05
C GLU A 12 -9.20 -12.89 -20.91
N LEU A 13 -8.38 -13.94 -21.02
CA LEU A 13 -7.36 -14.25 -20.02
C LEU A 13 -6.31 -13.14 -19.89
N ALA A 14 -5.81 -12.62 -21.01
CA ALA A 14 -4.85 -11.52 -21.01
C ALA A 14 -5.44 -10.25 -20.38
N ARG A 15 -6.70 -9.94 -20.73
CA ARG A 15 -7.42 -8.80 -20.17
C ARG A 15 -7.66 -8.95 -18.66
N GLN A 16 -8.03 -10.15 -18.19
CA GLN A 16 -8.25 -10.42 -16.77
C GLN A 16 -6.94 -10.34 -15.99
N LEU A 17 -5.85 -10.93 -16.51
CA LEU A 17 -4.54 -10.85 -15.84
C LEU A 17 -4.01 -9.41 -15.80
N GLY A 18 -4.24 -8.62 -16.85
CA GLY A 18 -3.87 -7.20 -16.89
C GLY A 18 -4.69 -6.31 -15.95
N ARG A 19 -5.88 -6.74 -15.53
CA ARG A 19 -6.78 -6.02 -14.61
C ARG A 19 -6.82 -6.60 -13.20
N LEU A 20 -6.14 -7.73 -12.98
CA LEU A 20 -6.01 -8.33 -11.66
C LEU A 20 -5.42 -7.29 -10.70
N ASP A 21 -5.89 -7.28 -9.46
CA ASP A 21 -5.45 -6.34 -8.43
C ASP A 21 -5.43 -7.07 -7.09
N ILE A 22 -4.25 -7.48 -6.66
CA ILE A 22 -4.02 -8.14 -5.37
C ILE A 22 -3.23 -7.17 -4.50
N GLU A 23 -3.88 -6.58 -3.50
CA GLU A 23 -3.22 -5.69 -2.56
C GLU A 23 -2.79 -6.46 -1.31
N LEU A 24 -1.48 -6.55 -1.08
CA LEU A 24 -0.89 -7.21 0.08
C LEU A 24 -0.55 -6.16 1.14
N VAL A 25 -1.19 -6.24 2.30
CA VAL A 25 -1.04 -5.26 3.37
C VAL A 25 0.01 -5.72 4.40
N LEU A 26 1.14 -5.00 4.45
CA LEU A 26 2.24 -5.27 5.38
C LEU A 26 1.89 -4.74 6.77
N THR A 27 1.85 -5.63 7.76
CA THR A 27 1.61 -5.30 9.17
C THR A 27 2.89 -5.40 9.99
N ALA A 28 2.97 -4.64 11.08
CA ALA A 28 4.05 -4.79 12.05
C ALA A 28 4.09 -6.21 12.61
N HIS A 29 5.29 -6.74 12.84
CA HIS A 29 5.46 -8.04 13.46
C HIS A 29 5.38 -7.90 14.99
N PRO A 30 4.39 -8.52 15.66
CA PRO A 30 4.05 -8.24 17.06
C PRO A 30 5.14 -8.63 18.07
N THR A 31 6.04 -9.54 17.69
CA THR A 31 7.13 -10.06 18.52
C THR A 31 8.47 -10.02 17.81
N GLU A 32 8.69 -9.11 16.85
CA GLU A 32 9.97 -9.10 16.14
C GLU A 32 11.07 -8.50 17.00
N VAL A 33 11.65 -9.41 17.75
CA VAL A 33 12.80 -9.22 18.61
C VAL A 33 14.07 -9.13 17.74
N ALA A 34 14.11 -9.85 16.61
CA ALA A 34 15.27 -9.91 15.74
C ALA A 34 15.65 -8.56 15.13
N ARG A 35 16.92 -8.19 15.28
CA ARG A 35 17.48 -6.95 14.71
C ARG A 35 17.73 -7.13 13.20
N ARG A 36 17.66 -6.03 12.42
CA ARG A 36 18.06 -5.99 10.99
C ARG A 36 19.41 -6.68 10.75
N THR A 37 20.34 -6.52 11.69
CA THR A 37 21.67 -7.12 11.66
C THR A 37 21.64 -8.65 11.68
N LEU A 38 20.66 -9.28 12.33
CA LEU A 38 20.51 -10.74 12.33
C LEU A 38 19.88 -11.25 11.04
N ILE A 39 18.89 -10.56 10.48
CA ILE A 39 18.30 -10.91 9.17
C ILE A 39 19.39 -10.96 8.10
N GLN A 40 20.24 -9.93 8.03
CA GLN A 40 21.38 -9.91 7.09
C GLN A 40 22.36 -11.07 7.32
N LYS A 41 22.54 -11.53 8.56
CA LYS A 41 23.37 -12.71 8.87
C LYS A 41 22.68 -13.98 8.40
N TYR A 42 21.37 -14.12 8.59
CA TYR A 42 20.61 -15.28 8.12
C TYR A 42 20.58 -15.38 6.60
N ASP A 43 20.43 -14.26 5.88
CA ASP A 43 20.53 -14.22 4.42
C ASP A 43 21.93 -14.63 3.96
N ALA A 44 22.98 -14.13 4.62
CA ALA A 44 24.35 -14.52 4.32
C ALA A 44 24.62 -15.99 4.62
N ILE A 45 24.06 -16.55 5.70
CA ILE A 45 24.12 -17.97 6.05
C ILE A 45 23.43 -18.80 4.96
N ALA A 46 22.21 -18.44 4.56
CA ALA A 46 21.47 -19.11 3.50
C ALA A 46 22.24 -19.11 2.17
N ALA A 47 22.88 -17.98 1.82
CA ALA A 47 23.72 -17.88 0.64
C ALA A 47 24.96 -18.81 0.72
N GLN A 48 25.60 -18.94 1.88
CA GLN A 48 26.71 -19.90 2.05
C GLN A 48 26.23 -21.35 1.97
N LEU A 49 25.06 -21.67 2.54
CA LEU A 49 24.46 -23.00 2.44
C LEU A 49 24.12 -23.36 0.99
N ALA A 50 23.53 -22.42 0.24
CA ALA A 50 23.24 -22.60 -1.18
C ALA A 50 24.53 -22.78 -2.00
N ALA A 51 25.58 -22.01 -1.70
CA ALA A 51 26.89 -22.18 -2.34
C ALA A 51 27.47 -23.58 -2.08
N LEU A 52 27.35 -24.09 -0.85
CA LEU A 52 27.84 -25.43 -0.46
C LEU A 52 27.06 -26.60 -1.07
N ASP A 53 25.88 -26.36 -1.64
CA ASP A 53 25.05 -27.39 -2.31
C ASP A 53 25.58 -27.72 -3.72
N HIS A 54 26.54 -26.94 -4.23
CA HIS A 54 27.22 -27.21 -5.48
C HIS A 54 28.18 -28.41 -5.36
N SER A 55 27.98 -29.41 -6.23
CA SER A 55 28.79 -30.64 -6.25
C SER A 55 30.18 -30.46 -6.85
N ASP A 56 30.43 -29.36 -7.53
CA ASP A 56 31.63 -29.05 -8.33
C ASP A 56 32.61 -28.10 -7.63
N LEU A 57 32.40 -27.80 -6.35
CA LEU A 57 33.29 -26.93 -5.58
C LEU A 57 34.70 -27.52 -5.42
N LEU A 58 35.70 -26.68 -5.61
CA LEU A 58 37.08 -26.99 -5.24
C LEU A 58 37.21 -27.07 -3.71
N ALA A 59 38.22 -27.79 -3.23
CA ALA A 59 38.43 -27.98 -1.80
C ALA A 59 38.65 -26.65 -1.05
N ASP A 60 39.36 -25.68 -1.66
CA ASP A 60 39.62 -24.37 -1.07
C ASP A 60 38.36 -23.47 -1.07
N GLU A 61 37.52 -23.54 -2.10
CA GLU A 61 36.23 -22.83 -2.18
C GLU A 61 35.26 -23.32 -1.11
N ARG A 62 35.20 -24.65 -0.94
CA ARG A 62 34.42 -25.29 0.12
C ARG A 62 34.91 -24.85 1.50
N GLU A 63 36.23 -24.86 1.72
CA GLU A 63 36.82 -24.43 2.99
C GLU A 63 36.52 -22.96 3.30
N ARG A 64 36.66 -22.05 2.32
CA ARG A 64 36.32 -20.62 2.49
C ARG A 64 34.85 -20.42 2.86
N SER A 65 33.94 -21.17 2.22
CA SER A 65 32.50 -21.09 2.49
C SER A 65 32.18 -21.60 3.89
N VAL A 66 32.79 -22.72 4.32
CA VAL A 66 32.67 -23.24 5.68
C VAL A 66 33.22 -22.26 6.72
N GLN A 67 34.40 -21.67 6.49
CA GLN A 67 34.98 -20.65 7.38
C GLN A 67 34.09 -19.41 7.47
N ARG A 68 33.48 -18.97 6.36
CA ARG A 68 32.53 -17.85 6.36
C ARG A 68 31.27 -18.19 7.14
N LEU A 69 30.73 -19.39 6.96
CA LEU A 69 29.57 -19.88 7.70
C LEU A 69 29.85 -19.93 9.22
N GLN A 70 31.02 -20.45 9.63
CA GLN A 70 31.46 -20.44 11.03
C GLN A 70 31.51 -19.03 11.61
N ARG A 71 32.10 -18.06 10.87
CA ARG A 71 32.12 -16.65 11.31
C ARG A 71 30.72 -16.07 11.45
N LEU A 72 29.82 -16.30 10.49
CA LEU A 72 28.45 -15.79 10.54
C LEU A 72 27.66 -16.36 11.72
N ILE A 73 27.81 -17.66 12.00
CA ILE A 73 27.19 -18.32 13.16
C ILE A 73 27.74 -17.73 14.46
N ALA A 74 29.06 -17.58 14.58
CA ALA A 74 29.68 -16.97 15.75
C ALA A 74 29.24 -15.51 15.95
N GLU A 75 29.19 -14.73 14.88
CA GLU A 75 28.67 -13.35 14.91
C GLU A 75 27.22 -13.31 15.38
N ALA A 76 26.34 -14.20 14.88
CA ALA A 76 24.95 -14.28 15.31
C ALA A 76 24.84 -14.69 16.78
N TRP A 77 25.61 -15.68 17.21
CA TRP A 77 25.65 -16.16 18.60
C TRP A 77 26.10 -15.09 19.59
N HIS A 78 27.08 -14.27 19.22
CA HIS A 78 27.59 -13.19 20.05
C HIS A 78 26.85 -11.85 19.85
N THR A 79 25.81 -11.81 19.00
CA THR A 79 24.94 -10.64 18.84
C THR A 79 23.70 -10.81 19.70
N GLU A 80 23.43 -9.86 20.59
CA GLU A 80 22.21 -9.86 21.40
C GLU A 80 20.98 -9.73 20.47
N GLU A 81 20.23 -10.83 20.36
CA GLU A 81 19.01 -10.91 19.56
C GLU A 81 17.90 -10.04 20.15
N ILE A 82 17.84 -9.93 21.48
CA ILE A 82 16.77 -9.22 22.16
C ILE A 82 16.97 -7.71 22.11
N ARG A 83 15.95 -6.99 21.59
CA ARG A 83 15.88 -5.53 21.72
C ARG A 83 15.59 -5.18 23.18
N ARG A 84 16.38 -4.27 23.74
CA ARG A 84 16.19 -3.78 25.12
C ARG A 84 15.05 -2.76 25.23
N SER A 85 14.67 -2.13 24.13
CA SER A 85 13.56 -1.19 24.03
C SER A 85 12.54 -1.63 22.98
N ARG A 86 11.26 -1.35 23.24
CA ARG A 86 10.19 -1.57 22.27
C ARG A 86 10.45 -0.69 21.03
N PRO A 87 10.30 -1.24 19.80
CA PRO A 87 10.45 -0.43 18.58
C PRO A 87 9.43 0.72 18.56
N THR A 88 9.84 1.85 17.98
CA THR A 88 8.90 2.92 17.67
C THR A 88 8.09 2.54 16.42
N PRO A 89 6.88 3.10 16.20
CA PRO A 89 6.14 2.84 14.96
C PRO A 89 6.91 3.21 13.69
N VAL A 90 7.81 4.20 13.77
CA VAL A 90 8.71 4.58 12.67
C VAL A 90 9.75 3.48 12.41
N ASP A 91 10.26 2.80 13.45
CA ASP A 91 11.18 1.67 13.28
C ASP A 91 10.50 0.48 12.62
N GLU A 92 9.23 0.23 12.95
CA GLU A 92 8.41 -0.81 12.31
C GLU A 92 8.22 -0.50 10.81
N ALA A 93 7.86 0.73 10.46
CA ALA A 93 7.75 1.16 9.06
C ALA A 93 9.07 1.00 8.29
N LYS A 94 10.20 1.40 8.89
CA LYS A 94 11.54 1.21 8.30
C LYS A 94 11.87 -0.26 8.07
N TRP A 95 11.41 -1.16 8.94
CA TRP A 95 11.57 -2.60 8.74
C TRP A 95 10.74 -3.09 7.55
N GLY A 96 9.49 -2.65 7.41
CA GLY A 96 8.67 -2.92 6.23
C GLY A 96 9.32 -2.46 4.92
N PHE A 97 9.95 -1.29 4.92
CA PHE A 97 10.71 -0.80 3.77
C PHE A 97 11.94 -1.64 3.46
N ALA A 98 12.62 -2.17 4.48
CA ALA A 98 13.74 -3.07 4.29
C ALA A 98 13.33 -4.39 3.63
N VAL A 99 12.15 -4.93 3.96
CA VAL A 99 11.58 -6.11 3.26
C VAL A 99 11.37 -5.80 1.78
N ILE A 100 10.90 -4.59 1.45
CA ILE A 100 10.75 -4.18 0.06
C ILE A 100 12.11 -4.09 -0.63
N GLU A 101 13.05 -3.31 -0.07
CA GLU A 101 14.40 -3.12 -0.61
C GLU A 101 15.13 -4.45 -0.87
N HIS A 102 15.13 -5.35 0.12
CA HIS A 102 15.97 -6.55 0.09
C HIS A 102 15.32 -7.75 -0.61
N SER A 103 13.99 -7.80 -0.69
CA SER A 103 13.27 -8.94 -1.26
C SER A 103 12.31 -8.54 -2.37
N LEU A 104 11.28 -7.74 -2.07
CA LEU A 104 10.18 -7.51 -3.01
C LEU A 104 10.61 -6.69 -4.23
N TRP A 105 11.61 -5.82 -4.10
CA TRP A 105 12.18 -5.03 -5.20
C TRP A 105 12.74 -5.91 -6.31
N GLN A 106 13.25 -7.09 -5.98
CA GLN A 106 13.76 -8.06 -6.94
C GLN A 106 12.72 -9.13 -7.30
N ALA A 107 11.97 -9.61 -6.31
CA ALA A 107 11.01 -10.69 -6.52
C ALA A 107 9.85 -10.29 -7.43
N VAL A 108 9.34 -9.05 -7.33
CA VAL A 108 8.17 -8.59 -8.10
C VAL A 108 8.44 -8.59 -9.60
N PRO A 109 9.49 -7.94 -10.14
CA PRO A 109 9.80 -8.01 -11.56
C PRO A 109 10.04 -9.44 -12.07
N GLN A 110 10.72 -10.28 -11.30
CA GLN A 110 10.97 -11.67 -11.66
C GLN A 110 9.67 -12.49 -11.75
N PHE A 111 8.76 -12.30 -10.80
CA PHE A 111 7.44 -12.91 -10.83
C PHE A 111 6.65 -12.44 -12.06
N LEU A 112 6.59 -11.13 -12.32
CA LEU A 112 5.86 -10.57 -13.46
C LEU A 112 6.44 -11.03 -14.79
N ARG A 113 7.76 -11.20 -14.90
CA ARG A 113 8.43 -11.78 -16.07
C ARG A 113 8.02 -13.24 -16.31
N ARG A 114 7.89 -14.04 -15.25
CA ARG A 114 7.39 -15.43 -15.35
C ARG A 114 5.92 -15.47 -15.75
N ALA A 115 5.11 -14.57 -15.18
CA ALA A 115 3.69 -14.44 -15.50
C ALA A 115 3.51 -14.02 -16.97
N ASP A 116 4.23 -13.00 -17.43
CA ASP A 116 4.20 -12.53 -18.81
C ASP A 116 4.64 -13.61 -19.81
N ARG A 117 5.74 -14.33 -19.52
CA ARG A 117 6.17 -15.47 -20.35
C ARG A 117 5.10 -16.55 -20.44
N SER A 118 4.47 -16.87 -19.32
CA SER A 118 3.41 -17.88 -19.26
C SER A 118 2.17 -17.44 -20.03
N LEU A 119 1.81 -16.15 -19.93
CA LEU A 119 0.71 -15.55 -20.68
C LEU A 119 1.01 -15.60 -22.19
N GLN A 120 2.20 -15.17 -22.60
CA GLN A 120 2.61 -15.15 -24.01
C GLN A 120 2.63 -16.55 -24.60
N ALA A 121 3.21 -17.54 -23.90
CA ALA A 121 3.24 -18.91 -24.37
C ALA A 121 1.83 -19.52 -24.51
N ALA A 122 0.88 -19.11 -23.67
CA ALA A 122 -0.48 -19.63 -23.66
C ALA A 122 -1.43 -18.90 -24.63
N THR A 123 -1.21 -17.61 -24.89
CA THR A 123 -2.19 -16.73 -25.58
C THR A 123 -1.63 -15.96 -26.76
N GLY A 124 -0.30 -15.88 -26.92
CA GLY A 124 0.37 -14.98 -27.85
C GLY A 124 0.41 -13.51 -27.40
N LEU A 125 -0.29 -13.17 -26.31
CA LEU A 125 -0.39 -11.81 -25.79
C LEU A 125 0.58 -11.56 -24.63
N ARG A 126 0.95 -10.29 -24.45
CA ARG A 126 1.84 -9.80 -23.39
C ARG A 126 1.06 -9.06 -22.32
N LEU A 127 1.61 -9.03 -21.13
CA LEU A 127 1.10 -8.22 -20.02
C LEU A 127 1.39 -6.72 -20.31
N PRO A 128 0.38 -5.83 -20.28
CA PRO A 128 0.58 -4.40 -20.49
C PRO A 128 1.64 -3.83 -19.53
N LEU A 129 2.45 -2.84 -19.95
CA LEU A 129 3.55 -2.31 -19.14
C LEU A 129 3.10 -1.76 -17.78
N GLU A 130 1.92 -1.15 -17.75
CA GLU A 130 1.32 -0.52 -16.56
C GLU A 130 0.56 -1.52 -15.68
N ALA A 131 0.43 -2.78 -16.10
CA ALA A 131 -0.22 -3.79 -15.29
C ALA A 131 0.59 -4.05 -14.02
N ALA A 132 -0.08 -3.88 -12.88
CA ALA A 132 0.43 -4.11 -11.54
C ALA A 132 -0.52 -5.05 -10.79
N PRO A 133 -0.52 -6.36 -11.13
CA PRO A 133 -1.46 -7.32 -10.54
C PRO A 133 -1.22 -7.59 -9.06
N ILE A 134 -0.07 -7.16 -8.53
CA ILE A 134 0.26 -7.18 -7.12
C ILE A 134 0.59 -5.75 -6.72
N ARG A 135 -0.01 -5.27 -5.63
CA ARG A 135 0.27 -3.99 -4.99
C ARG A 135 0.54 -4.21 -3.51
N PHE A 136 1.19 -3.23 -2.90
CA PHE A 136 1.55 -3.29 -1.50
C PHE A 136 0.98 -2.09 -0.75
N ALA A 137 0.32 -2.39 0.35
CA ALA A 137 -0.07 -1.41 1.35
C ALA A 137 0.64 -1.71 2.67
N SER A 138 0.50 -0.82 3.65
CA SER A 138 1.07 -0.99 4.97
C SER A 138 0.19 -0.37 6.04
N TRP A 139 0.19 -0.99 7.22
CA TRP A 139 -0.41 -0.44 8.45
C TRP A 139 0.62 0.22 9.37
N MET A 140 1.92 0.03 9.12
CA MET A 140 2.98 0.52 9.99
C MET A 140 3.03 2.06 9.95
N GLY A 141 2.68 2.71 11.06
CA GLY A 141 2.56 4.17 11.15
C GLY A 141 1.19 4.75 10.75
N GLY A 142 0.24 3.90 10.36
CA GLY A 142 -1.13 4.29 10.03
C GLY A 142 -2.19 3.66 10.94
N ASP A 143 -1.95 2.45 11.42
CA ASP A 143 -2.78 1.76 12.41
C ASP A 143 -2.50 2.31 13.82
N ARG A 144 -3.51 2.99 14.37
CA ARG A 144 -3.49 3.63 15.69
C ARG A 144 -4.53 3.05 16.63
N ASP A 145 -5.24 2.01 16.20
CA ASP A 145 -6.23 1.34 17.03
C ASP A 145 -5.54 0.72 18.26
N GLY A 146 -5.98 1.11 19.46
CA GLY A 146 -5.37 0.73 20.72
C GLY A 146 -3.91 1.16 20.93
N ASN A 147 -3.32 1.98 20.04
CA ASN A 147 -1.91 2.36 20.09
C ASN A 147 -1.70 3.89 20.07
N PRO A 148 -1.59 4.53 21.25
CA PRO A 148 -1.42 5.99 21.33
C PRO A 148 -0.07 6.50 20.81
N ASN A 149 0.90 5.60 20.55
CA ASN A 149 2.20 6.00 20.00
C ASN A 149 2.13 6.34 18.50
N VAL A 150 1.05 5.94 17.81
CA VAL A 150 0.83 6.27 16.40
C VAL A 150 0.02 7.56 16.31
N THR A 151 0.75 8.67 16.31
CA THR A 151 0.18 10.02 16.18
C THR A 151 0.12 10.47 14.71
N ALA A 152 -0.60 11.56 14.44
CA ALA A 152 -0.64 12.20 13.12
C ALA A 152 0.77 12.57 12.63
N ARG A 153 1.64 13.01 13.55
CA ARG A 153 3.05 13.28 13.24
C ARG A 153 3.79 12.03 12.76
N VAL A 154 3.58 10.89 13.41
CA VAL A 154 4.17 9.60 13.00
C VAL A 154 3.69 9.21 11.61
N THR A 155 2.39 9.33 11.34
CA THR A 155 1.81 9.07 10.01
C THR A 155 2.47 9.93 8.93
N ARG A 156 2.62 11.24 9.17
CA ARG A 156 3.33 12.14 8.26
C ARG A 156 4.79 11.73 8.05
N GLU A 157 5.48 11.39 9.12
CA GLU A 157 6.88 10.97 9.07
C GLU A 157 7.04 9.70 8.22
N VAL A 158 6.19 8.71 8.41
CA VAL A 158 6.21 7.46 7.63
C VAL A 158 5.91 7.69 6.16
N LEU A 159 4.92 8.52 5.82
CA LEU A 159 4.61 8.88 4.42
C LEU A 159 5.82 9.53 3.72
N LEU A 160 6.52 10.42 4.41
CA LEU A 160 7.73 11.08 3.89
C LEU A 160 8.92 10.11 3.77
N LEU A 161 9.10 9.20 4.74
CA LEU A 161 10.13 8.16 4.67
C LEU A 161 9.89 7.19 3.52
N ALA A 162 8.64 6.80 3.27
CA ALA A 162 8.28 5.94 2.13
C ALA A 162 8.62 6.62 0.80
N ARG A 163 8.33 7.92 0.68
CA ARG A 163 8.67 8.75 -0.48
C ARG A 163 10.19 8.92 -0.66
N TRP A 164 10.93 9.08 0.43
CA TRP A 164 12.39 9.11 0.41
C TRP A 164 12.97 7.78 -0.08
N MET A 165 12.46 6.66 0.45
CA MET A 165 12.93 5.32 0.11
C MET A 165 12.62 4.97 -1.35
N ALA A 166 11.42 5.27 -1.83
CA ALA A 166 11.07 5.10 -3.25
C ALA A 166 12.06 5.86 -4.14
N ALA A 167 12.30 7.14 -3.85
CA ALA A 167 13.24 7.96 -4.62
C ALA A 167 14.66 7.37 -4.58
N ASP A 168 15.14 6.90 -3.43
CA ASP A 168 16.46 6.26 -3.30
C ASP A 168 16.59 4.98 -4.11
N LEU A 169 15.60 4.09 -4.07
CA LEU A 169 15.62 2.83 -4.81
C LEU A 169 15.58 3.06 -6.33
N TYR A 170 14.71 3.96 -6.82
CA TYR A 170 14.70 4.30 -8.25
C TYR A 170 15.98 5.00 -8.69
N LEU A 171 16.64 5.76 -7.81
CA LEU A 171 17.92 6.40 -8.14
C LEU A 171 18.98 5.35 -8.48
N ARG A 172 19.04 4.26 -7.69
CA ARG A 172 19.94 3.13 -7.94
C ARG A 172 19.62 2.44 -9.27
N ASP A 173 18.35 2.14 -9.54
CA ASP A 173 17.91 1.54 -10.79
C ASP A 173 18.24 2.44 -12.00
N VAL A 174 17.92 3.74 -11.92
CA VAL A 174 18.15 4.71 -13.00
C VAL A 174 19.65 4.97 -13.22
N ASP A 175 20.47 4.99 -12.17
CA ASP A 175 21.93 5.10 -12.31
C ASP A 175 22.51 3.90 -13.06
N GLN A 176 22.06 2.68 -12.75
CA GLN A 176 22.45 1.48 -13.49
C GLN A 176 22.01 1.54 -14.95
N LEU A 177 20.73 1.89 -15.20
CA LEU A 177 20.21 2.03 -16.56
C LEU A 177 20.98 3.10 -17.36
N ALA A 178 21.33 4.23 -16.73
CA ALA A 178 22.09 5.28 -17.39
C ALA A 178 23.50 4.81 -17.78
N ALA A 179 24.11 3.91 -17.00
CA ALA A 179 25.39 3.30 -17.35
C ALA A 179 25.25 2.36 -18.56
N GLU A 180 24.22 1.51 -18.57
CA GLU A 180 24.01 0.46 -19.58
C GLU A 180 23.44 0.97 -20.92
N LEU A 181 22.49 1.91 -20.90
CA LEU A 181 21.80 2.38 -22.12
C LEU A 181 22.60 3.46 -22.87
N SER A 182 23.72 3.05 -23.48
CA SER A 182 24.66 3.89 -24.25
C SER A 182 24.32 4.01 -25.74
N MET A 183 23.24 3.38 -26.19
CA MET A 183 22.91 3.27 -27.61
C MET A 183 22.60 4.63 -28.26
N GLN A 184 23.06 4.80 -29.50
CA GLN A 184 22.93 6.06 -30.26
C GLN A 184 21.66 6.12 -31.12
N GLN A 185 21.19 4.95 -31.59
CA GLN A 185 19.99 4.85 -32.42
C GLN A 185 18.74 4.99 -31.55
N ALA A 186 17.88 5.93 -31.89
CA ALA A 186 16.70 6.29 -31.13
C ALA A 186 15.58 6.76 -32.06
N SER A 187 14.34 6.62 -31.58
CA SER A 187 13.17 7.14 -32.28
C SER A 187 13.18 8.67 -32.37
N ALA A 188 12.37 9.21 -33.28
CA ALA A 188 12.26 10.66 -33.46
C ALA A 188 11.72 11.33 -32.19
N GLU A 189 10.80 10.69 -31.48
CA GLU A 189 10.19 11.16 -30.25
C GLU A 189 11.22 11.28 -29.11
N LEU A 190 12.08 10.27 -28.93
CA LEU A 190 13.13 10.33 -27.92
C LEU A 190 14.14 11.44 -28.26
N ARG A 191 14.52 11.59 -29.53
CA ARG A 191 15.42 12.65 -30.00
C ARG A 191 14.82 14.05 -29.80
N ALA A 192 13.53 14.22 -30.03
CA ALA A 192 12.84 15.48 -29.77
C ALA A 192 12.89 15.88 -28.29
N GLN A 193 12.84 14.90 -27.37
CA GLN A 193 12.88 15.15 -25.93
C GLN A 193 14.26 15.57 -25.41
N VAL A 194 15.34 15.04 -25.98
CA VAL A 194 16.72 15.26 -25.47
C VAL A 194 17.58 16.17 -26.36
N GLY A 195 17.10 16.49 -27.57
CA GLY A 195 17.84 17.28 -28.55
C GLY A 195 18.97 16.49 -29.22
N ASP A 196 19.99 17.22 -29.67
CA ASP A 196 21.16 16.64 -30.36
C ASP A 196 22.13 16.01 -29.35
N SER A 197 21.79 14.82 -28.87
CA SER A 197 22.61 14.02 -27.97
C SER A 197 23.08 12.75 -28.66
N ALA A 198 24.39 12.47 -28.58
CA ALA A 198 24.97 11.23 -29.08
C ALA A 198 24.47 9.99 -28.31
N GLU A 199 24.04 10.15 -27.05
CA GLU A 199 23.55 9.07 -26.18
C GLU A 199 22.16 9.43 -25.64
N PRO A 200 21.11 9.39 -26.48
CA PRO A 200 19.80 9.96 -26.16
C PRO A 200 19.12 9.31 -24.95
N TYR A 201 19.21 7.99 -24.79
CA TYR A 201 18.64 7.30 -23.62
C TYR A 201 19.32 7.73 -22.32
N ARG A 202 20.66 7.76 -22.32
CA ARG A 202 21.45 8.22 -21.18
C ARG A 202 21.16 9.68 -20.84
N ALA A 203 20.97 10.55 -21.83
CA ALA A 203 20.60 11.95 -21.61
C ALA A 203 19.24 12.07 -20.91
N LEU A 204 18.23 11.33 -21.37
CA LEU A 204 16.90 11.34 -20.73
C LEU A 204 16.95 10.77 -19.30
N LEU A 205 17.64 9.65 -19.09
CA LEU A 205 17.78 9.04 -17.77
C LEU A 205 18.54 9.93 -16.78
N LYS A 206 19.53 10.70 -17.24
CA LYS A 206 20.21 11.70 -16.41
C LYS A 206 19.23 12.79 -15.92
N GLN A 207 18.31 13.26 -16.77
CA GLN A 207 17.28 14.22 -16.35
C GLN A 207 16.37 13.64 -15.27
N LEU A 208 15.88 12.40 -15.47
CA LEU A 208 15.07 11.70 -14.47
C LEU A 208 15.84 11.51 -13.16
N ARG A 209 17.12 11.14 -13.23
CA ARG A 209 17.99 10.98 -12.06
C ARG A 209 18.11 12.26 -11.24
N GLU A 210 18.32 13.42 -11.88
CA GLU A 210 18.40 14.67 -11.13
C GLU A 210 17.06 15.00 -10.44
N ARG A 211 15.91 14.75 -11.10
CA ARG A 211 14.59 14.88 -10.46
C ARG A 211 14.40 13.93 -9.27
N LEU A 212 14.91 12.69 -9.36
CA LEU A 212 14.91 11.74 -8.25
C LEU A 212 15.78 12.22 -7.08
N ARG A 213 16.95 12.82 -7.35
CA ARG A 213 17.82 13.42 -6.33
C ARG A 213 17.12 14.57 -5.61
N GLU A 214 16.48 15.46 -6.36
CA GLU A 214 15.68 16.56 -5.80
C GLU A 214 14.52 16.04 -4.96
N THR A 215 13.82 15.00 -5.43
CA THR A 215 12.72 14.37 -4.69
C THR A 215 13.19 13.77 -3.37
N ARG A 216 14.31 13.03 -3.39
CA ARG A 216 14.93 12.45 -2.18
C ARG A 216 15.40 13.52 -1.20
N SER A 217 16.08 14.56 -1.70
CA SER A 217 16.55 15.69 -0.90
C SER A 217 15.39 16.44 -0.23
N TRP A 218 14.34 16.75 -1.01
CA TRP A 218 13.13 17.38 -0.50
C TRP A 218 12.46 16.51 0.58
N ALA A 219 12.30 15.20 0.34
CA ALA A 219 11.68 14.30 1.32
C ALA A 219 12.49 14.27 2.63
N GLN A 220 13.82 14.27 2.54
CA GLN A 220 14.71 14.34 3.70
C GLN A 220 14.55 15.65 4.49
N GLN A 221 14.44 16.79 3.81
CA GLN A 221 14.23 18.09 4.45
C GLN A 221 12.84 18.19 5.06
N ALA A 222 11.83 17.66 4.38
CA ALA A 222 10.43 17.65 4.79
C ALA A 222 10.17 16.86 6.09
N LEU A 223 11.05 15.91 6.43
CA LEU A 223 11.03 15.19 7.71
C LEU A 223 11.38 16.08 8.90
N ALA A 224 12.26 17.07 8.70
CA ALA A 224 12.71 17.96 9.76
C ALA A 224 11.85 19.24 9.87
N ALA A 225 11.34 19.74 8.75
CA ALA A 225 10.55 20.97 8.69
C ALA A 225 9.50 20.92 7.59
N GLN A 226 8.49 21.80 7.63
CA GLN A 226 7.51 21.90 6.56
C GLN A 226 8.11 22.67 5.37
N VAL A 227 8.51 21.94 4.33
CA VAL A 227 9.15 22.48 3.13
C VAL A 227 8.27 22.18 1.91
N ALA A 228 7.90 23.22 1.15
CA ALA A 228 7.16 23.03 -0.10
C ALA A 228 8.04 22.38 -1.18
N PRO A 229 7.50 21.45 -1.99
CA PRO A 229 8.27 20.84 -3.08
C PRO A 229 8.55 21.86 -4.19
N SER A 230 9.77 21.81 -4.75
CA SER A 230 10.11 22.55 -5.96
C SER A 230 9.47 21.91 -7.19
N ALA A 231 9.48 22.61 -8.33
CA ALA A 231 8.99 22.06 -9.60
C ALA A 231 9.79 20.83 -10.10
N ALA A 232 11.00 20.62 -9.58
CA ALA A 232 11.84 19.47 -9.95
C ALA A 232 11.43 18.18 -9.24
N VAL A 233 10.76 18.29 -8.08
CA VAL A 233 10.28 17.13 -7.31
C VAL A 233 9.22 16.38 -8.10
N LEU A 234 9.35 15.06 -8.23
CA LEU A 234 8.39 14.19 -8.91
C LEU A 234 7.08 14.16 -8.09
N GLN A 235 5.96 14.57 -8.66
CA GLN A 235 4.69 14.66 -7.93
C GLN A 235 3.75 13.52 -8.26
N ASP A 236 3.69 13.14 -9.54
CA ASP A 236 2.82 12.09 -10.05
C ASP A 236 3.63 10.89 -10.54
N ASN A 237 3.08 9.68 -10.43
CA ASN A 237 3.77 8.48 -10.88
C ASN A 237 4.05 8.49 -12.40
N HIS A 238 3.25 9.23 -13.17
CA HIS A 238 3.50 9.51 -14.58
C HIS A 238 4.84 10.21 -14.82
N ASP A 239 5.28 11.10 -13.91
CA ASP A 239 6.59 11.77 -14.02
C ASP A 239 7.77 10.77 -14.00
N LEU A 240 7.58 9.63 -13.32
CA LEU A 240 8.55 8.54 -13.26
C LEU A 240 8.40 7.60 -14.47
N LEU A 241 7.17 7.21 -14.80
CA LEU A 241 6.89 6.22 -15.85
C LEU A 241 7.16 6.75 -17.26
N ALA A 242 6.73 7.97 -17.58
CA ALA A 242 6.80 8.52 -18.93
C ALA A 242 8.21 8.47 -19.55
N PRO A 243 9.30 8.95 -18.88
CA PRO A 243 10.64 8.86 -19.45
C PRO A 243 11.14 7.41 -19.61
N LEU A 244 10.79 6.50 -18.70
CA LEU A 244 11.16 5.09 -18.78
C LEU A 244 10.41 4.39 -19.94
N GLN A 245 9.13 4.68 -20.11
CA GLN A 245 8.30 4.15 -21.20
C GLN A 245 8.80 4.65 -22.56
N LEU A 246 9.20 5.92 -22.66
CA LEU A 246 9.76 6.48 -23.89
C LEU A 246 11.07 5.76 -24.30
N CYS A 247 11.96 5.51 -23.33
CA CYS A 247 13.14 4.67 -23.57
C CYS A 247 12.76 3.27 -24.08
N TYR A 248 11.77 2.63 -23.43
CA TYR A 248 11.34 1.28 -23.78
C TYR A 248 10.77 1.20 -25.20
N GLN A 249 9.88 2.13 -25.54
CA GLN A 249 9.26 2.23 -26.87
C GLN A 249 10.31 2.51 -27.96
N SER A 250 11.24 3.44 -27.71
CA SER A 250 12.31 3.78 -28.66
C SER A 250 13.24 2.59 -28.92
N LEU A 251 13.62 1.84 -27.88
CA LEU A 251 14.45 0.64 -28.03
C LEU A 251 13.76 -0.41 -28.90
N HIS A 252 12.47 -0.70 -28.66
CA HIS A 252 11.70 -1.62 -29.49
C HIS A 252 11.56 -1.13 -30.93
N ALA A 253 11.27 0.15 -31.15
CA ALA A 253 11.17 0.75 -32.48
C ALA A 253 12.49 0.65 -33.27
N CYS A 254 13.63 0.66 -32.58
CA CYS A 254 14.96 0.52 -33.18
C CYS A 254 15.47 -0.94 -33.21
N GLY A 255 14.62 -1.94 -32.97
CA GLY A 255 14.98 -3.36 -33.02
C GLY A 255 15.81 -3.86 -31.83
N MET A 256 15.92 -3.08 -30.75
CA MET A 256 16.67 -3.38 -29.53
C MET A 256 15.78 -3.93 -28.41
N GLY A 257 14.75 -4.70 -28.77
CA GLY A 257 13.79 -5.24 -27.81
C GLY A 257 14.40 -6.12 -26.72
N VAL A 258 15.49 -6.85 -27.03
CA VAL A 258 16.22 -7.67 -26.05
C VAL A 258 16.79 -6.80 -24.91
N ILE A 259 17.22 -5.57 -25.21
CA ILE A 259 17.72 -4.62 -24.21
C ILE A 259 16.54 -4.02 -23.43
N ALA A 260 15.48 -3.61 -24.14
CA ALA A 260 14.28 -3.03 -23.54
C ALA A 260 13.62 -3.96 -22.52
N ASP A 261 13.54 -5.25 -22.86
CA ASP A 261 12.92 -6.29 -22.03
C ASP A 261 13.83 -6.75 -20.87
N GLY A 262 15.01 -6.15 -20.69
CA GLY A 262 15.95 -6.41 -19.60
C GLY A 262 15.67 -5.58 -18.33
N PRO A 263 16.69 -4.96 -17.71
CA PRO A 263 16.55 -4.15 -16.50
C PRO A 263 15.59 -2.96 -16.63
N LEU A 264 15.41 -2.41 -17.84
CA LEU A 264 14.47 -1.30 -18.07
C LEU A 264 13.02 -1.75 -17.83
N LEU A 265 12.65 -2.93 -18.33
CA LEU A 265 11.34 -3.52 -18.06
C LEU A 265 11.16 -3.80 -16.57
N ASP A 266 12.19 -4.27 -15.87
CA ASP A 266 12.11 -4.49 -14.42
C ASP A 266 11.86 -3.19 -13.65
N CYS A 267 12.53 -2.10 -14.04
CA CYS A 267 12.31 -0.76 -13.48
C CYS A 267 10.88 -0.26 -13.75
N LEU A 268 10.36 -0.45 -14.97
CA LEU A 268 8.96 -0.13 -15.32
C LEU A 268 7.97 -0.92 -14.46
N ARG A 269 8.21 -2.22 -14.23
CA ARG A 269 7.36 -3.05 -13.37
C ARG A 269 7.38 -2.60 -11.91
N ARG A 270 8.54 -2.17 -11.40
CA ARG A 270 8.65 -1.53 -10.07
C ARG A 270 7.87 -0.22 -10.02
N ALA A 271 8.03 0.64 -11.01
CA ALA A 271 7.32 1.92 -11.11
C ALA A 271 5.80 1.75 -11.18
N ALA A 272 5.30 0.72 -11.88
CA ALA A 272 3.87 0.40 -11.91
C ALA A 272 3.36 -0.18 -10.57
N THR A 273 4.19 -0.93 -9.85
CA THR A 273 3.80 -1.65 -8.62
C THR A 273 3.93 -0.80 -7.36
N PHE A 274 5.12 -0.24 -7.12
CA PHE A 274 5.47 0.51 -5.91
C PHE A 274 5.24 2.01 -6.06
N GLY A 275 5.44 2.53 -7.27
CA GLY A 275 5.34 3.95 -7.60
C GLY A 275 6.20 4.87 -6.73
N LEU A 276 5.93 6.17 -6.75
CA LEU A 276 6.68 7.20 -6.01
C LEU A 276 6.48 7.20 -4.49
N PHE A 277 5.64 6.32 -3.96
CA PHE A 277 5.29 6.26 -2.54
C PHE A 277 5.69 4.95 -1.87
N LEU A 278 6.31 4.03 -2.62
CA LEU A 278 6.76 2.70 -2.18
C LEU A 278 5.62 1.74 -1.82
N VAL A 279 4.76 2.17 -0.89
CA VAL A 279 3.55 1.47 -0.44
C VAL A 279 2.44 2.48 -0.19
N ARG A 280 1.20 2.02 -0.27
CA ARG A 280 0.05 2.78 0.25
C ARG A 280 -0.03 2.64 1.76
N LEU A 281 -0.30 3.72 2.47
CA LEU A 281 -0.54 3.67 3.91
C LEU A 281 -2.05 3.61 4.18
N ASP A 282 -2.51 2.57 4.87
CA ASP A 282 -3.86 2.55 5.42
C ASP A 282 -3.86 3.27 6.76
N VAL A 283 -4.97 3.93 7.09
CA VAL A 283 -5.21 4.52 8.41
C VAL A 283 -6.30 3.72 9.09
N ARG A 284 -6.08 3.28 10.33
CA ARG A 284 -7.06 2.51 11.10
C ARG A 284 -7.34 3.15 12.44
N GLN A 285 -8.60 3.36 12.80
CA GLN A 285 -8.99 3.88 14.11
C GLN A 285 -10.33 3.27 14.56
N ASP A 286 -10.52 3.15 15.87
CA ASP A 286 -11.74 2.66 16.50
C ASP A 286 -12.91 3.65 16.34
N SER A 287 -14.10 3.13 16.02
CA SER A 287 -15.34 3.88 15.80
C SER A 287 -15.71 4.79 16.99
N SER A 288 -15.44 4.36 18.22
CA SER A 288 -15.73 5.13 19.43
C SER A 288 -14.93 6.43 19.52
N ARG A 289 -13.72 6.48 18.93
CA ARG A 289 -12.90 7.69 18.88
C ARG A 289 -13.51 8.72 17.94
N HIS A 290 -14.11 8.30 16.82
CA HIS A 290 -14.83 9.20 15.93
C HIS A 290 -16.13 9.70 16.57
N ALA A 291 -16.89 8.80 17.22
CA ALA A 291 -18.11 9.17 17.92
C ALA A 291 -17.85 10.15 19.08
N ALA A 292 -16.76 9.95 19.83
CA ALA A 292 -16.34 10.87 20.89
C ALA A 292 -15.97 12.25 20.34
N ALA A 293 -15.18 12.30 19.26
CA ALA A 293 -14.84 13.55 18.58
C ALA A 293 -16.09 14.28 18.08
N LEU A 294 -17.02 13.58 17.41
CA LEU A 294 -18.27 14.18 16.97
C LEU A 294 -19.16 14.64 18.13
N THR A 295 -19.15 13.92 19.26
CA THR A 295 -19.90 14.32 20.46
C THR A 295 -19.38 15.63 21.03
N GLU A 296 -18.06 15.80 21.12
CA GLU A 296 -17.44 17.05 21.55
C GLU A 296 -17.77 18.20 20.59
N ILE A 297 -17.71 17.93 19.28
CA ILE A 297 -18.02 18.91 18.25
C ILE A 297 -19.49 19.35 18.31
N THR A 298 -20.43 18.42 18.38
CA THR A 298 -21.86 18.76 18.39
C THR A 298 -22.26 19.48 19.68
N ASP A 299 -21.64 19.13 20.81
CA ASP A 299 -21.87 19.78 22.10
C ASP A 299 -21.35 21.22 22.07
N TYR A 300 -20.13 21.45 21.56
CA TYR A 300 -19.57 22.78 21.36
C TYR A 300 -20.46 23.67 20.46
N LEU A 301 -21.06 23.08 19.42
CA LEU A 301 -21.95 23.79 18.50
C LEU A 301 -23.37 24.01 19.05
N GLY A 302 -23.67 23.53 20.26
CA GLY A 302 -25.01 23.64 20.87
C GLY A 302 -26.07 22.78 20.17
N LEU A 303 -25.66 21.73 19.45
CA LEU A 303 -26.54 20.81 18.72
C LEU A 303 -26.98 19.62 19.60
N GLY A 304 -26.40 19.46 20.78
CA GLY A 304 -26.58 18.31 21.65
C GLY A 304 -25.41 17.32 21.53
N ARG A 305 -25.54 16.16 22.15
CA ARG A 305 -24.46 15.17 22.26
C ARG A 305 -24.68 14.02 21.27
N TYR A 306 -23.83 13.95 20.24
CA TYR A 306 -23.92 12.93 19.18
C TYR A 306 -24.05 11.48 19.72
N ALA A 307 -23.30 11.13 20.77
CA ALA A 307 -23.36 9.81 21.39
C ALA A 307 -24.75 9.43 21.94
N GLU A 308 -25.57 10.41 22.33
CA GLU A 308 -26.91 10.21 22.90
C GLU A 308 -28.00 10.10 21.82
N TRP A 309 -27.67 10.39 20.56
CA TRP A 309 -28.60 10.27 19.44
C TRP A 309 -28.77 8.83 18.98
N ASP A 310 -29.99 8.51 18.55
CA ASP A 310 -30.25 7.27 17.82
C ASP A 310 -29.64 7.27 16.42
N GLU A 311 -29.60 6.10 15.78
CA GLU A 311 -28.96 5.95 14.46
C GLU A 311 -29.63 6.83 13.39
N ALA A 312 -30.95 7.02 13.46
CA ALA A 312 -31.68 7.84 12.49
C ALA A 312 -31.28 9.32 12.58
N ALA A 313 -31.18 9.85 13.81
CA ALA A 313 -30.73 11.20 14.08
C ALA A 313 -29.25 11.41 13.69
N ARG A 314 -28.38 10.44 13.99
CA ARG A 314 -26.97 10.46 13.55
C ARG A 314 -26.86 10.54 12.04
N LEU A 315 -27.54 9.64 11.31
CA LEU A 315 -27.54 9.65 9.85
C LEU A 315 -28.09 10.95 9.27
N SER A 316 -29.20 11.47 9.81
CA SER A 316 -29.78 12.73 9.36
C SER A 316 -28.81 13.91 9.53
N PHE A 317 -28.11 13.99 10.66
CA PHE A 317 -27.08 15.00 10.90
C PHE A 317 -25.92 14.86 9.91
N LEU A 318 -25.35 13.64 9.81
CA LEU A 318 -24.17 13.39 8.98
C LEU A 318 -24.45 13.66 7.50
N GLN A 319 -25.59 13.24 6.97
CA GLN A 319 -25.96 13.51 5.57
C GLN A 319 -26.11 15.00 5.31
N ARG A 320 -26.79 15.72 6.21
CA ARG A 320 -26.96 17.17 6.09
C ARG A 320 -25.61 17.88 6.09
N GLU A 321 -24.73 17.56 7.04
CA GLU A 321 -23.43 18.21 7.11
C GLU A 321 -22.46 17.76 6.02
N LEU A 322 -22.56 16.52 5.51
CA LEU A 322 -21.79 16.07 4.34
C LEU A 322 -22.15 16.83 3.07
N ASP A 323 -23.41 17.20 2.87
CA ASP A 323 -23.86 17.96 1.70
C ASP A 323 -23.71 19.50 1.89
N ASN A 324 -23.55 19.96 3.13
CA ASN A 324 -23.39 21.37 3.47
C ASN A 324 -22.04 21.94 2.97
N ARG A 325 -22.03 23.05 2.23
CA ARG A 325 -20.78 23.66 1.74
C ARG A 325 -20.07 24.52 2.77
N ARG A 326 -20.77 24.91 3.84
CA ARG A 326 -20.19 25.68 4.95
C ARG A 326 -19.30 24.76 5.80
N PRO A 327 -18.13 25.23 6.27
CA PRO A 327 -17.36 24.52 7.29
C PRO A 327 -18.18 24.30 8.57
N LEU A 328 -18.08 23.10 9.15
CA LEU A 328 -18.73 22.75 10.42
C LEU A 328 -18.04 23.44 11.60
N LEU A 329 -16.71 23.40 11.61
CA LEU A 329 -15.89 23.91 12.71
C LEU A 329 -15.36 25.33 12.42
N PRO A 330 -15.39 26.25 13.40
CA PRO A 330 -14.72 27.53 13.29
C PRO A 330 -13.20 27.36 13.40
N SER A 331 -12.44 28.28 12.81
CA SER A 331 -10.97 28.18 12.73
C SER A 331 -10.25 28.28 14.08
N ASP A 332 -10.89 28.85 15.10
CA ASP A 332 -10.38 29.02 16.45
C ASP A 332 -10.86 27.93 17.44
N TYR A 333 -11.56 26.90 16.95
CA TYR A 333 -11.98 25.77 17.76
C TYR A 333 -10.77 25.07 18.42
N ARG A 334 -10.86 24.86 19.73
CA ARG A 334 -9.82 24.22 20.55
C ARG A 334 -10.33 22.88 21.10
N PRO A 335 -10.09 21.77 20.40
CA PRO A 335 -10.52 20.46 20.86
C PRO A 335 -9.71 19.96 22.07
N SER A 336 -10.26 18.98 22.78
CA SER A 336 -9.51 18.13 23.71
C SER A 336 -8.36 17.39 23.01
N ALA A 337 -7.39 16.86 23.77
CA ALA A 337 -6.22 16.18 23.19
C ALA A 337 -6.60 15.00 22.28
N ASP A 338 -7.61 14.23 22.67
CA ASP A 338 -8.07 13.07 21.91
C ASP A 338 -8.76 13.47 20.59
N THR A 339 -9.65 14.45 20.64
CA THR A 339 -10.31 15.01 19.45
C THR A 339 -9.31 15.73 18.54
N ALA A 340 -8.32 16.41 19.13
CA ALA A 340 -7.24 17.07 18.39
C ALA A 340 -6.43 16.06 17.57
N GLU A 341 -6.16 14.87 18.12
CA GLU A 341 -5.42 13.80 17.43
C GLU A 341 -6.22 13.20 16.27
N VAL A 342 -7.53 12.97 16.45
CA VAL A 342 -8.42 12.51 15.37
C VAL A 342 -8.45 13.54 14.22
N LEU A 343 -8.63 14.82 14.53
CA LEU A 343 -8.66 15.90 13.53
C LEU A 343 -7.29 16.13 12.89
N ALA A 344 -6.19 16.01 13.64
CA ALA A 344 -4.83 16.10 13.09
C ALA A 344 -4.57 14.96 12.10
N THR A 345 -5.00 13.75 12.42
CA THR A 345 -4.88 12.59 11.54
C THR A 345 -5.63 12.81 10.22
N CYS A 346 -6.88 13.26 10.31
CA CYS A 346 -7.69 13.55 9.12
C CYS A 346 -7.02 14.64 8.25
N ARG A 347 -6.35 15.63 8.87
CA ARG A 347 -5.59 16.66 8.13
C ARG A 347 -4.37 16.09 7.42
N GLU A 348 -3.63 15.17 8.03
CA GLU A 348 -2.52 14.49 7.36
C GLU A 348 -3.02 13.62 6.19
N VAL A 349 -4.16 12.93 6.35
CA VAL A 349 -4.82 12.20 5.25
C VAL A 349 -5.24 13.13 4.12
N ALA A 350 -5.81 14.30 4.46
CA ALA A 350 -6.23 15.31 3.49
C ALA A 350 -5.06 15.92 2.72
N ALA A 351 -3.93 16.17 3.40
CA ALA A 351 -2.73 16.75 2.82
C ALA A 351 -1.90 15.76 1.98
N ALA A 352 -1.99 14.46 2.29
CA ALA A 352 -1.24 13.44 1.59
C ALA A 352 -1.73 13.23 0.14
N PRO A 353 -0.81 12.98 -0.82
CA PRO A 353 -1.18 12.58 -2.18
C PRO A 353 -2.06 11.34 -2.20
N ALA A 354 -3.02 11.27 -3.13
CA ALA A 354 -3.96 10.13 -3.20
C ALA A 354 -3.26 8.79 -3.36
N ALA A 355 -2.21 8.75 -4.17
CA ALA A 355 -1.46 7.53 -4.45
C ALA A 355 -0.63 7.01 -3.26
N SER A 356 -0.45 7.80 -2.19
CA SER A 356 0.28 7.37 -0.99
C SER A 356 -0.62 6.72 0.07
N LEU A 357 -1.93 6.73 -0.13
CA LEU A 357 -2.91 6.24 0.84
C LEU A 357 -3.69 5.07 0.25
N GLY A 358 -4.03 4.11 1.11
CA GLY A 358 -4.94 3.02 0.79
C GLY A 358 -6.32 3.33 1.33
N SER A 359 -6.71 2.59 2.36
CA SER A 359 -8.03 2.62 2.99
C SER A 359 -8.00 3.32 4.36
N TYR A 360 -9.11 3.97 4.73
CA TYR A 360 -9.38 4.36 6.12
C TYR A 360 -10.26 3.29 6.77
N VAL A 361 -9.66 2.41 7.57
CA VAL A 361 -10.33 1.31 8.27
C VAL A 361 -10.94 1.80 9.58
N ILE A 362 -12.17 1.39 9.85
CA ILE A 362 -12.90 1.68 11.09
C ILE A 362 -13.04 0.40 11.88
N SER A 363 -12.29 0.28 12.97
CA SER A 363 -12.43 -0.82 13.93
C SER A 363 -13.70 -0.68 14.74
N MET A 364 -14.21 -1.81 15.23
CA MET A 364 -15.45 -1.92 15.98
C MET A 364 -16.61 -1.20 15.28
N ALA A 365 -16.70 -1.35 13.96
CA ALA A 365 -17.77 -0.76 13.17
C ALA A 365 -19.05 -1.58 13.36
N GLY A 366 -20.14 -0.91 13.76
CA GLY A 366 -21.43 -1.56 14.05
C GLY A 366 -22.62 -0.90 13.36
N ALA A 367 -22.47 0.31 12.82
CA ALA A 367 -23.55 1.09 12.24
C ALA A 367 -23.14 1.82 10.95
N ALA A 368 -24.15 2.25 10.17
CA ALA A 368 -23.91 3.05 8.96
C ALA A 368 -23.36 4.44 9.30
N SER A 369 -23.75 4.99 10.45
CA SER A 369 -23.22 6.27 10.94
C SER A 369 -21.72 6.26 11.21
N ASP A 370 -21.11 5.11 11.55
CA ASP A 370 -19.66 5.00 11.77
C ASP A 370 -18.87 5.37 10.51
N VAL A 371 -19.32 4.87 9.35
CA VAL A 371 -18.71 5.17 8.05
C VAL A 371 -18.89 6.65 7.67
N LEU A 372 -20.11 7.18 7.84
CA LEU A 372 -20.39 8.59 7.52
C LEU A 372 -19.70 9.57 8.47
N ALA A 373 -19.47 9.18 9.73
CA ALA A 373 -18.75 9.98 10.72
C ALA A 373 -17.33 10.26 10.25
N VAL A 374 -16.62 9.23 9.79
CA VAL A 374 -15.26 9.39 9.22
C VAL A 374 -15.29 10.22 7.93
N GLN A 375 -16.26 10.00 7.04
CA GLN A 375 -16.39 10.84 5.83
C GLN A 375 -16.56 12.32 6.18
N LEU A 376 -17.35 12.65 7.20
CA LEU A 376 -17.55 14.03 7.66
C LEU A 376 -16.25 14.60 8.25
N LEU A 377 -15.57 13.86 9.13
CA LEU A 377 -14.31 14.31 9.73
C LEU A 377 -13.22 14.55 8.69
N LEU A 378 -13.12 13.70 7.66
CA LEU A 378 -12.19 13.86 6.55
C LEU A 378 -12.53 15.09 5.69
N LYS A 379 -13.83 15.30 5.42
CA LYS A 379 -14.30 16.49 4.70
C LYS A 379 -13.94 17.77 5.47
N GLU A 380 -14.21 17.81 6.78
CA GLU A 380 -13.88 18.96 7.64
C GLU A 380 -12.37 19.21 7.74
N ALA A 381 -11.55 18.15 7.63
CA ALA A 381 -10.10 18.27 7.53
C ALA A 381 -9.61 18.76 6.14
N GLY A 382 -10.52 18.98 5.18
CA GLY A 382 -10.22 19.52 3.86
C GLY A 382 -10.03 18.47 2.76
N LEU A 383 -10.32 17.19 3.02
CA LEU A 383 -10.24 16.15 1.99
C LEU A 383 -11.40 16.34 0.98
N ARG A 384 -11.06 16.73 -0.25
CA ARG A 384 -12.03 16.95 -1.34
C ARG A 384 -12.18 15.78 -2.30
N ARG A 385 -11.18 14.90 -2.31
CA ARG A 385 -11.17 13.69 -3.14
C ARG A 385 -11.76 12.52 -2.33
N PRO A 386 -12.38 11.53 -2.98
CA PRO A 386 -12.90 10.40 -2.26
C PRO A 386 -11.75 9.48 -1.80
N ILE A 387 -11.95 8.80 -0.68
CA ILE A 387 -11.08 7.77 -0.11
C ILE A 387 -11.95 6.61 0.34
N ARG A 388 -11.45 5.38 0.27
CA ARG A 388 -12.20 4.21 0.74
C ARG A 388 -12.26 4.26 2.26
N VAL A 389 -13.47 4.35 2.81
CA VAL A 389 -13.74 4.25 4.24
C VAL A 389 -14.35 2.88 4.48
N VAL A 390 -13.66 2.05 5.25
CA VAL A 390 -13.84 0.61 5.28
C VAL A 390 -14.28 0.18 6.68
N PRO A 391 -15.54 -0.25 6.87
CA PRO A 391 -15.95 -0.84 8.14
C PRO A 391 -15.25 -2.19 8.34
N LEU A 392 -14.68 -2.40 9.52
CA LEU A 392 -14.19 -3.69 9.99
C LEU A 392 -15.24 -4.33 10.91
N PHE A 393 -15.81 -5.44 10.44
CA PHE A 393 -16.70 -6.27 11.25
C PHE A 393 -15.89 -7.38 11.92
N GLU A 394 -15.73 -7.27 13.25
CA GLU A 394 -14.78 -8.10 14.00
C GLU A 394 -15.36 -8.84 15.22
N THR A 395 -16.62 -8.60 15.60
CA THR A 395 -17.35 -9.45 16.55
C THR A 395 -18.39 -10.33 15.86
N LEU A 396 -18.93 -11.33 16.55
CA LEU A 396 -20.00 -12.17 16.00
C LEU A 396 -21.26 -11.36 15.67
N ALA A 397 -21.64 -10.44 16.56
CA ALA A 397 -22.80 -9.57 16.37
C ALA A 397 -22.59 -8.64 15.17
N ASP A 398 -21.39 -8.09 15.01
CA ASP A 398 -21.05 -7.21 13.88
C ASP A 398 -21.06 -7.98 12.55
N LEU A 399 -20.56 -9.22 12.53
CA LEU A 399 -20.60 -10.07 11.33
C LEU A 399 -22.03 -10.39 10.90
N ASP A 400 -22.91 -10.71 11.85
CA ASP A 400 -24.33 -10.94 11.56
C ASP A 400 -25.04 -9.64 11.11
N ASN A 401 -24.58 -8.48 11.60
CA ASN A 401 -25.12 -7.17 11.24
C ASN A 401 -24.46 -6.52 10.00
N ALA A 402 -23.40 -7.12 9.44
CA ALA A 402 -22.64 -6.55 8.33
C ALA A 402 -23.50 -6.30 7.09
N GLY A 403 -24.35 -7.26 6.72
CA GLY A 403 -25.29 -7.13 5.59
C GLY A 403 -26.24 -5.93 5.76
N PRO A 404 -27.04 -5.87 6.85
CA PRO A 404 -27.90 -4.72 7.15
C PRO A 404 -27.19 -3.36 7.14
N VAL A 405 -25.98 -3.26 7.71
CA VAL A 405 -25.21 -2.01 7.74
C VAL A 405 -24.83 -1.56 6.33
N ILE A 406 -24.29 -2.46 5.51
CA ILE A 406 -23.90 -2.13 4.13
C ILE A 406 -25.14 -1.83 3.26
N ASP A 407 -26.26 -2.54 3.45
CA ASP A 407 -27.50 -2.28 2.71
C ASP A 407 -28.03 -0.88 3.02
N ARG A 408 -28.03 -0.52 4.31
CA ARG A 408 -28.40 0.82 4.75
C ARG A 408 -27.52 1.87 4.08
N LEU A 409 -26.20 1.71 4.12
CA LEU A 409 -25.25 2.63 3.48
C LEU A 409 -25.50 2.80 1.98
N LEU A 410 -25.64 1.69 1.24
CA LEU A 410 -25.89 1.71 -0.19
C LEU A 410 -27.25 2.34 -0.54
N GLY A 411 -28.24 2.24 0.36
CA GLY A 411 -29.53 2.90 0.25
C GLY A 411 -29.54 4.40 0.60
N LEU A 412 -28.49 4.96 1.20
CA LEU A 412 -28.46 6.37 1.57
C LEU A 412 -28.27 7.28 0.35
N PRO A 413 -29.06 8.36 0.23
CA PRO A 413 -28.83 9.40 -0.77
C PRO A 413 -27.39 9.92 -0.77
N GLY A 414 -26.79 9.97 -1.97
CA GLY A 414 -25.44 10.49 -2.20
C GLY A 414 -24.28 9.57 -1.78
N TYR A 415 -24.51 8.50 -1.01
CA TYR A 415 -23.40 7.64 -0.56
C TYR A 415 -22.67 6.98 -1.73
N ARG A 416 -23.43 6.42 -2.68
CA ARG A 416 -22.88 5.75 -3.87
C ARG A 416 -22.07 6.69 -4.77
N ALA A 417 -22.43 7.98 -4.81
CA ALA A 417 -21.68 9.00 -5.56
C ALA A 417 -20.36 9.40 -4.87
N ARG A 418 -20.23 9.13 -3.56
CA ARG A 418 -19.01 9.39 -2.77
C ARG A 418 -18.08 8.18 -2.71
N LEU A 419 -18.49 7.00 -3.21
CA LEU A 419 -17.63 5.82 -3.27
C LEU A 419 -16.44 6.07 -4.21
N HIS A 420 -15.27 5.57 -3.81
CA HIS A 420 -14.07 5.55 -4.64
C HIS A 420 -13.77 4.11 -5.08
N GLY A 421 -14.28 3.73 -6.26
CA GLY A 421 -14.18 2.36 -6.75
C GLY A 421 -15.16 1.42 -6.03
N PRO A 422 -14.74 0.19 -5.66
CA PRO A 422 -15.62 -0.78 -5.02
C PRO A 422 -16.03 -0.35 -3.60
N GLN A 423 -17.15 -0.90 -3.11
CA GLN A 423 -17.42 -0.95 -1.68
C GLN A 423 -16.43 -1.93 -1.05
N GLU A 424 -15.53 -1.42 -0.22
CA GLU A 424 -14.59 -2.26 0.52
C GLU A 424 -15.14 -2.53 1.92
N VAL A 425 -15.03 -3.79 2.37
CA VAL A 425 -15.44 -4.25 3.71
C VAL A 425 -14.33 -5.11 4.27
N MET A 426 -13.93 -4.85 5.52
CA MET A 426 -12.92 -5.65 6.19
C MET A 426 -13.55 -6.69 7.11
N ILE A 427 -13.05 -7.93 7.05
CA ILE A 427 -13.51 -9.06 7.87
C ILE A 427 -12.44 -9.44 8.89
N GLY A 428 -12.76 -9.32 10.18
CA GLY A 428 -11.84 -9.62 11.28
C GLY A 428 -11.85 -11.10 11.67
N TYR A 429 -10.81 -11.85 11.32
CA TYR A 429 -10.73 -13.28 11.61
C TYR A 429 -10.35 -13.61 13.04
N SER A 430 -9.19 -13.12 13.48
CA SER A 430 -8.67 -13.41 14.83
C SER A 430 -9.56 -12.86 15.93
N ASP A 431 -10.13 -11.68 15.76
CA ASP A 431 -10.93 -11.03 16.80
C ASP A 431 -12.31 -11.68 16.95
N SER A 432 -12.98 -12.04 15.85
CA SER A 432 -14.25 -12.79 15.94
C SER A 432 -14.06 -14.19 16.52
N ALA A 433 -12.89 -14.82 16.28
CA ALA A 433 -12.54 -16.08 16.91
C ALA A 433 -12.27 -15.95 18.42
N LYS A 434 -11.75 -14.81 18.90
CA LYS A 434 -11.61 -14.53 20.35
C LYS A 434 -12.97 -14.28 21.00
N ASP A 435 -13.90 -13.65 20.28
CA ASP A 435 -15.24 -13.32 20.76
C ASP A 435 -16.13 -14.58 20.91
N ALA A 436 -16.26 -15.38 19.86
CA ALA A 436 -17.24 -16.48 19.81
C ALA A 436 -16.65 -17.88 19.61
N GLY A 437 -15.32 -18.01 19.54
CA GLY A 437 -14.63 -19.25 19.20
C GLY A 437 -14.57 -19.51 17.69
N THR A 438 -13.55 -20.27 17.27
CA THR A 438 -13.17 -20.42 15.85
C THR A 438 -14.28 -20.94 14.95
N THR A 439 -15.05 -21.94 15.37
CA THR A 439 -16.08 -22.57 14.51
C THR A 439 -17.24 -21.62 14.26
N ALA A 440 -17.74 -20.94 15.30
CA ALA A 440 -18.82 -19.98 15.18
C ALA A 440 -18.39 -18.77 14.35
N ALA A 441 -17.20 -18.24 14.61
CA ALA A 441 -16.61 -17.15 13.85
C ALA A 441 -16.45 -17.49 12.35
N ALA A 442 -15.90 -18.67 12.03
CA ALA A 442 -15.73 -19.10 10.64
C ALA A 442 -17.06 -19.22 9.89
N TRP A 443 -18.10 -19.76 10.54
CA TRP A 443 -19.43 -19.84 9.95
C TRP A 443 -20.08 -18.47 9.79
N ALA A 444 -19.96 -17.59 10.78
CA ALA A 444 -20.45 -16.22 10.70
C ALA A 444 -19.78 -15.43 9.57
N GLN A 445 -18.46 -15.54 9.44
CA GLN A 445 -17.70 -14.93 8.33
C GLN A 445 -18.18 -15.42 6.97
N TYR A 446 -18.42 -16.73 6.82
CA TYR A 446 -18.95 -17.30 5.58
C TYR A 446 -20.31 -16.69 5.23
N ARG A 447 -21.26 -16.69 6.19
CA ARG A 447 -22.60 -16.12 5.99
C ARG A 447 -22.56 -14.63 5.67
N ALA A 448 -21.72 -13.87 6.37
CA ALA A 448 -21.54 -12.44 6.16
C ALA A 448 -21.03 -12.17 4.73
N GLN A 449 -20.03 -12.91 4.27
CA GLN A 449 -19.48 -12.76 2.91
C GLN A 449 -20.51 -13.10 1.83
N GLU A 450 -21.26 -14.21 1.98
CA GLU A 450 -22.35 -14.53 1.03
C GLU A 450 -23.42 -13.43 0.99
N ALA A 451 -23.81 -12.91 2.16
CA ALA A 451 -24.80 -11.84 2.25
C ALA A 451 -24.30 -10.57 1.58
N LEU A 452 -23.05 -10.15 1.84
CA LEU A 452 -22.43 -8.97 1.23
C LEU A 452 -22.30 -9.11 -0.29
N VAL A 453 -21.90 -10.28 -0.80
CA VAL A 453 -21.80 -10.55 -2.25
C VAL A 453 -23.17 -10.45 -2.92
N ARG A 454 -24.20 -11.07 -2.34
CA ARG A 454 -25.56 -10.99 -2.86
C ARG A 454 -26.06 -9.54 -2.87
N LEU A 455 -25.91 -8.85 -1.75
CA LEU A 455 -26.34 -7.48 -1.57
C LEU A 455 -25.66 -6.51 -2.56
N CYS A 456 -24.33 -6.56 -2.67
CA CYS A 456 -23.61 -5.68 -3.58
C CYS A 456 -23.98 -5.96 -5.04
N ARG A 457 -24.28 -7.22 -5.40
CA ARG A 457 -24.81 -7.58 -6.72
C ARG A 457 -26.19 -6.98 -6.97
N GLU A 458 -27.10 -7.06 -6.00
CA GLU A 458 -28.45 -6.47 -6.09
C GLU A 458 -28.38 -4.94 -6.27
N HIS A 459 -27.46 -4.30 -5.54
CA HIS A 459 -27.21 -2.88 -5.71
C HIS A 459 -26.45 -2.56 -6.99
N GLN A 460 -25.77 -3.49 -7.66
CA GLN A 460 -24.83 -3.23 -8.78
C GLN A 460 -23.60 -2.42 -8.34
N VAL A 461 -23.01 -2.79 -7.21
CA VAL A 461 -21.74 -2.26 -6.69
C VAL A 461 -20.71 -3.37 -6.65
N GLU A 462 -19.48 -3.07 -7.07
CA GLU A 462 -18.36 -4.00 -6.92
C GLU A 462 -17.98 -4.09 -5.44
N LEU A 463 -17.81 -5.31 -4.93
CA LEU A 463 -17.40 -5.58 -3.54
C LEU A 463 -15.92 -5.96 -3.52
N LEU A 464 -15.17 -5.32 -2.62
CA LEU A 464 -13.81 -5.72 -2.27
C LEU A 464 -13.79 -6.22 -0.81
N LEU A 465 -13.42 -7.48 -0.61
CA LEU A 465 -13.26 -8.04 0.72
C LEU A 465 -11.80 -7.88 1.17
N PHE A 466 -11.60 -7.10 2.23
CA PHE A 466 -10.32 -6.97 2.90
C PHE A 466 -10.23 -8.00 4.03
N HIS A 467 -9.42 -9.04 3.83
CA HIS A 467 -9.22 -10.08 4.82
C HIS A 467 -8.22 -9.66 5.89
N GLY A 468 -8.67 -9.58 7.14
CA GLY A 468 -7.81 -9.29 8.29
C GLY A 468 -6.86 -10.44 8.66
N ARG A 469 -6.02 -10.21 9.68
CA ARG A 469 -5.04 -11.19 10.14
C ARG A 469 -5.71 -12.49 10.61
N GLY A 470 -5.08 -13.61 10.29
CA GLY A 470 -5.54 -14.95 10.65
C GLY A 470 -6.33 -15.61 9.52
N GLY A 471 -7.15 -16.60 9.87
CA GLY A 471 -7.91 -17.38 8.89
C GLY A 471 -7.04 -18.29 8.02
N THR A 472 -7.68 -19.00 7.10
CA THR A 472 -7.00 -19.89 6.14
C THR A 472 -6.22 -19.10 5.07
N VAL A 473 -6.73 -17.93 4.68
CA VAL A 473 -6.11 -17.03 3.68
C VAL A 473 -4.73 -16.53 4.14
N GLY A 474 -4.57 -16.26 5.44
CA GLY A 474 -3.31 -15.76 6.01
C GLY A 474 -2.22 -16.81 6.22
N ARG A 475 -2.42 -18.08 5.83
CA ARG A 475 -1.45 -19.17 6.09
C ARG A 475 -0.16 -19.04 5.29
N GLY A 476 -0.23 -18.44 4.10
CA GLY A 476 0.88 -18.40 3.16
C GLY A 476 1.30 -19.80 2.65
N GLY A 477 2.10 -19.84 1.59
CA GLY A 477 2.53 -21.09 0.97
C GLY A 477 1.42 -21.75 0.14
N GLY A 478 1.34 -23.08 0.18
CA GLY A 478 0.39 -23.89 -0.61
C GLY A 478 -0.90 -24.46 0.02
N PRO A 479 -1.25 -24.27 1.32
CA PRO A 479 -2.47 -24.85 1.93
C PRO A 479 -3.80 -24.45 1.30
#